data_AF-A0AAV6DF87-F1
#
_entry.id   AF-A0AAV6DF87-F1
#
_cell.length_a   1.000
_cell.length_b   1.000
_cell.length_c   1.000
_cell.angle_alpha   90.00
_cell.angle_beta   90.00
_cell.angle_gamma   90.00
#
_symmetry.space_group_name_H-M   'P 1'
#
loop_
_entity.id
_entity.type
_entity.pdbx_description
1 polymer ?
#
loop_
_entity_poly.entity_id
_entity_poly.type
_entity_poly.pdbx_seq_one_letter_code
_entity_poly.pdbx_strand_id
1 'polypeptide(L)'
;MIVRALAIAVGLGLAACAPVSVPMPLQPFPDVPVPAEWAPYSDDWVMIRSPKVTAARLIYFTPESVDQTLAHARRLLANAGWVEVRAERFVNAEKFPGVWAEFTKGEDICRLTVIEGTGATHVDYTLARVNPPS
;
A
#
# COMPACT_ATOMS: atom_id res chain seq x y z
N MET A 1 22.71 14.11 51.99
CA MET A 1 22.99 14.11 50.53
C MET A 1 22.36 12.88 49.86
N ILE A 2 21.02 12.75 49.86
CA ILE A 2 20.33 11.55 49.32
C ILE A 2 19.29 11.92 48.22
N VAL A 3 19.11 13.21 47.91
CA VAL A 3 18.05 13.66 47.00
C VAL A 3 18.52 13.78 45.54
N ARG A 4 19.84 13.89 45.28
CA ARG A 4 20.38 14.10 43.92
C ARG A 4 20.56 12.81 43.10
N ALA A 5 20.62 11.63 43.74
CA ALA A 5 20.84 10.37 43.03
C ALA A 5 19.56 9.83 42.37
N LEU A 6 18.38 10.19 42.88
CA LEU A 6 17.10 9.67 42.35
C LEU A 6 16.68 10.33 41.03
N ALA A 7 17.13 11.55 40.76
CA ALA A 7 16.71 12.32 39.58
C ALA A 7 17.38 11.84 38.28
N ILE A 8 18.55 11.20 38.36
CA ILE A 8 19.30 10.76 37.17
C ILE A 8 18.78 9.40 36.65
N ALA A 9 18.23 8.56 37.54
CA ALA A 9 17.71 7.24 37.16
C ALA A 9 16.40 7.31 36.35
N VAL A 10 15.61 8.37 36.51
CA VAL A 10 14.31 8.51 35.82
C VAL A 10 14.47 8.99 34.36
N GLY A 11 15.55 9.69 34.03
CA GLY A 11 15.80 10.17 32.66
C GLY A 11 16.17 9.05 31.67
N LEU A 12 16.82 7.97 32.14
CA LEU A 12 17.27 6.85 31.31
C LEU A 12 16.17 5.84 30.97
N GLY A 13 15.02 5.87 31.64
CA GLY A 13 13.91 4.96 31.39
C GLY A 13 12.96 5.39 30.28
N LEU A 14 12.97 6.67 29.88
CA LEU A 14 12.01 7.23 28.93
C LEU A 14 12.49 7.24 27.47
N ALA A 15 13.77 6.94 27.22
CA ALA A 15 14.33 6.88 25.86
C ALA A 15 14.13 5.51 25.16
N ALA A 16 13.68 4.49 25.89
CA ALA A 16 13.51 3.14 25.34
C ALA A 16 12.21 2.93 24.55
N CYS A 17 11.30 3.91 24.56
CA CYS A 17 10.04 3.88 23.83
C CYS A 17 10.03 4.85 22.64
N ALA A 18 11.18 5.18 22.06
CA ALA A 18 11.17 5.65 20.69
C ALA A 18 10.82 4.42 19.83
N PRO A 19 9.68 4.41 19.11
CA PRO A 19 9.44 3.33 18.15
C PRO A 19 10.63 3.35 17.20
N VAL A 20 11.41 2.27 17.23
CA VAL A 20 12.40 2.03 16.18
C VAL A 20 11.59 2.05 14.90
N SER A 21 11.75 3.10 14.10
CA SER A 21 11.24 3.15 12.75
C SER A 21 12.01 2.10 11.97
N VAL A 22 11.51 0.86 12.03
CA VAL A 22 11.93 -0.18 11.10
C VAL A 22 11.60 0.41 9.72
N PRO A 23 12.59 0.62 8.84
CA PRO A 23 12.31 1.11 7.51
C PRO A 23 11.27 0.19 6.90
N MET A 24 10.12 0.76 6.50
CA MET A 24 9.06 0.01 5.84
C MET A 24 9.72 -0.86 4.77
N PRO A 25 9.52 -2.19 4.78
CA PRO A 25 10.23 -3.02 3.83
C PRO A 25 9.86 -2.54 2.41
N LEU A 26 10.83 -2.57 1.49
CA LEU A 26 10.57 -2.16 0.12
C LEU A 26 9.52 -3.11 -0.46
N GLN A 27 8.44 -2.55 -1.01
CA GLN A 27 7.44 -3.36 -1.69
C GLN A 27 8.13 -4.26 -2.73
N PRO A 28 7.73 -5.53 -2.87
CA PRO A 28 8.43 -6.47 -3.74
C PRO A 28 8.22 -6.24 -5.24
N PHE A 29 7.47 -5.19 -5.62
CA PHE A 29 7.05 -4.90 -6.99
C PHE A 29 7.53 -3.51 -7.45
N PRO A 30 8.79 -3.38 -7.91
CA PRO A 30 9.38 -2.08 -8.26
C PRO A 30 8.69 -1.39 -9.44
N ASP A 31 8.00 -2.14 -10.30
CA ASP A 31 7.24 -1.65 -11.44
C ASP A 31 5.75 -1.43 -11.14
N VAL A 32 5.33 -1.50 -9.87
CA VAL A 32 4.02 -1.04 -9.40
C VAL A 32 4.23 0.22 -8.57
N PRO A 33 4.35 1.39 -9.22
CA PRO A 33 4.70 2.62 -8.52
C PRO A 33 3.62 3.04 -7.51
N VAL A 34 4.08 3.49 -6.34
CA VAL A 34 3.23 4.03 -5.28
C VAL A 34 3.72 5.44 -4.95
N PRO A 35 2.84 6.45 -4.93
CA PRO A 35 3.20 7.80 -4.48
C PRO A 35 3.74 7.82 -3.05
N ALA A 36 4.64 8.76 -2.75
CA ALA A 36 5.26 8.87 -1.42
C ALA A 36 4.28 9.32 -0.34
N GLU A 37 3.21 10.01 -0.74
CA GLU A 37 2.13 10.50 0.11
C GLU A 37 1.11 9.43 0.49
N TRP A 38 1.14 8.25 -0.14
CA TRP A 38 0.26 7.14 0.22
C TRP A 38 0.83 6.38 1.41
N ALA A 39 0.14 6.46 2.54
CA ALA A 39 0.55 5.79 3.77
C ALA A 39 0.20 4.30 3.69
N PRO A 40 1.12 3.36 4.00
CA PRO A 40 0.78 1.94 4.11
C PRO A 40 -0.27 1.71 5.20
N TYR A 41 -1.23 0.81 4.96
CA TYR A 41 -2.17 0.38 6.02
C TYR A 41 -1.48 -0.48 7.09
N SER A 42 -0.58 -1.36 6.66
CA SER A 42 0.20 -2.24 7.53
C SER A 42 1.55 -2.54 6.90
N ASP A 43 2.53 -2.87 7.74
CA ASP A 43 3.85 -3.33 7.30
C ASP A 43 3.79 -4.71 6.62
N ASP A 44 2.67 -5.42 6.79
CA ASP A 44 2.40 -6.73 6.21
C ASP A 44 1.57 -6.60 4.92
N TRP A 45 2.22 -6.62 3.75
CA TRP A 45 1.52 -7.04 2.53
C TRP A 45 1.31 -8.55 2.55
N VAL A 46 0.15 -8.99 2.07
CA VAL A 46 -0.10 -10.42 1.89
C VAL A 46 0.50 -10.84 0.56
N MET A 47 1.44 -11.78 0.59
CA MET A 47 2.06 -12.34 -0.63
C MET A 47 1.97 -13.87 -0.60
N ILE A 48 1.44 -14.44 -1.67
CA ILE A 48 1.34 -15.88 -1.88
C ILE A 48 2.25 -16.24 -3.05
N ARG A 49 3.23 -17.11 -2.80
CA ARG A 49 4.16 -17.59 -3.82
C ARG A 49 3.88 -19.05 -4.12
N SER A 50 3.70 -19.35 -5.41
CA SER A 50 3.69 -20.71 -5.96
C SER A 50 4.77 -20.82 -7.03
N PRO A 51 5.12 -22.02 -7.53
CA PRO A 51 6.08 -22.14 -8.63
C PRO A 51 5.66 -21.39 -9.90
N LYS A 52 4.35 -21.26 -10.16
CA LYS A 52 3.83 -20.66 -11.40
C LYS A 52 3.45 -19.19 -11.25
N VAL A 53 2.94 -18.80 -10.09
CA VAL A 53 2.36 -17.48 -9.87
C VAL A 53 2.78 -16.92 -8.53
N THR A 54 3.11 -15.62 -8.52
CA THR A 54 3.21 -14.81 -7.31
C THR A 54 2.02 -13.86 -7.26
N ALA A 55 1.19 -13.98 -6.23
CA ALA A 55 0.08 -13.07 -5.98
C ALA A 55 0.38 -12.20 -4.76
N ALA A 56 -0.07 -10.95 -4.79
CA ALA A 56 0.08 -10.06 -3.64
C ALA A 56 -1.06 -9.06 -3.51
N ARG A 57 -1.26 -8.58 -2.29
CA ARG A 57 -2.16 -7.48 -1.96
C ARG A 57 -1.41 -6.41 -1.19
N LEU A 58 -1.39 -5.20 -1.72
CA LEU A 58 -0.77 -4.02 -1.11
C LEU A 58 -1.87 -3.02 -0.77
N ILE A 59 -1.85 -2.50 0.45
CA ILE A 59 -2.93 -1.67 0.97
C ILE A 59 -2.36 -0.33 1.47
N TYR A 60 -2.98 0.77 1.03
CA TYR A 60 -2.58 2.13 1.36
C TYR A 60 -3.78 3.02 1.70
N PHE A 61 -3.48 4.15 2.31
CA PHE A 61 -4.39 5.26 2.54
C PHE A 61 -3.88 6.55 1.92
N THR A 62 -4.80 7.37 1.45
CA THR A 62 -4.51 8.70 0.92
C THR A 62 -5.59 9.69 1.36
N PRO A 63 -5.25 10.97 1.61
CA PRO A 63 -6.25 12.02 1.82
C PRO A 63 -6.94 12.45 0.52
N GLU A 64 -6.45 11.99 -0.64
CA GLU A 64 -7.04 12.32 -1.95
C GLU A 64 -8.43 11.70 -2.10
N SER A 65 -9.28 12.34 -2.92
CA SER A 65 -10.57 11.74 -3.32
C SER A 65 -10.37 10.50 -4.21
N VAL A 66 -11.41 9.67 -4.33
CA VAL A 66 -11.40 8.47 -5.18
C VAL A 66 -10.95 8.79 -6.62
N ASP A 67 -11.45 9.88 -7.21
CA ASP A 67 -11.15 10.24 -8.60
C ASP A 67 -9.73 10.78 -8.79
N GLN A 68 -9.24 11.58 -7.84
CA GLN A 68 -7.85 12.07 -7.85
C GLN A 68 -6.87 10.90 -7.71
N THR A 69 -7.15 10.01 -6.76
CA THR A 69 -6.36 8.81 -6.50
C THR A 69 -6.30 7.91 -7.73
N LEU A 70 -7.44 7.62 -8.35
CA LEU A 70 -7.51 6.81 -9.57
C LEU A 70 -6.74 7.47 -10.72
N ALA A 71 -6.91 8.78 -10.94
CA ALA A 71 -6.19 9.50 -11.98
C ALA A 71 -4.67 9.50 -11.74
N HIS A 72 -4.24 9.62 -10.48
CA HIS A 72 -2.83 9.56 -10.11
C HIS A 72 -2.26 8.17 -10.38
N ALA A 73 -2.91 7.13 -9.88
CA ALA A 73 -2.51 5.75 -10.08
C ALA A 73 -2.40 5.38 -11.57
N ARG A 74 -3.40 5.79 -12.38
CA ARG A 74 -3.39 5.60 -13.84
C ARG A 74 -2.15 6.17 -14.50
N ARG A 75 -1.79 7.41 -14.17
CA ARG A 75 -0.58 8.05 -14.72
C ARG A 75 0.67 7.27 -14.34
N LEU A 76 0.79 6.87 -13.09
CA LEU A 76 1.97 6.15 -12.60
C LEU A 76 2.10 4.76 -13.24
N LEU A 77 1.01 3.99 -13.27
CA LEU A 77 0.98 2.67 -13.90
C LEU A 77 1.26 2.75 -15.40
N ALA A 78 0.67 3.71 -16.10
CA ALA A 78 0.95 3.95 -17.52
C ALA A 78 2.44 4.27 -17.76
N ASN A 79 3.05 5.13 -16.94
CA ASN A 79 4.47 5.44 -17.02
C ASN A 79 5.37 4.22 -16.72
N ALA A 80 4.88 3.26 -15.93
CA ALA A 80 5.56 1.99 -15.64
C ALA A 80 5.26 0.88 -16.68
N GLY A 81 4.53 1.21 -17.75
CA GLY A 81 4.25 0.31 -18.87
C GLY A 81 3.03 -0.60 -18.69
N TRP A 82 2.16 -0.30 -17.73
CA TRP A 82 0.89 -0.99 -17.56
C TRP A 82 -0.20 -0.38 -18.44
N VAL A 83 -1.09 -1.22 -18.95
CA VAL A 83 -2.20 -0.81 -19.81
C VAL A 83 -3.52 -1.12 -19.10
N GLU A 84 -4.37 -0.11 -18.92
CA GLU A 84 -5.72 -0.32 -18.40
C GLU A 84 -6.55 -1.11 -19.41
N VAL A 85 -7.17 -2.20 -18.96
CA VAL A 85 -8.03 -3.06 -19.79
C VAL A 85 -9.50 -2.98 -19.41
N ARG A 86 -9.80 -2.63 -18.15
CA ARG A 86 -11.17 -2.52 -17.65
C ARG A 86 -11.23 -1.64 -16.42
N ALA A 87 -12.33 -0.93 -16.24
CA ALA A 87 -12.65 -0.24 -14.99
C ALA A 87 -14.15 -0.23 -14.73
N GLU A 88 -14.54 -0.19 -13.45
CA GLU A 88 -15.93 -0.19 -13.03
C GLU A 88 -16.10 0.54 -11.69
N ARG A 89 -17.14 1.36 -11.59
CA ARG A 89 -17.53 2.00 -10.32
C ARG A 89 -18.50 1.11 -9.57
N PHE A 90 -18.43 1.15 -8.25
CA PHE A 90 -19.29 0.37 -7.38
C PHE A 90 -19.58 1.12 -6.08
N VAL A 91 -20.50 0.58 -5.29
CA VAL A 91 -20.74 0.97 -3.90
C VAL A 91 -20.57 -0.28 -3.05
N ASN A 92 -19.71 -0.23 -2.04
CA ASN A 92 -19.41 -1.40 -1.21
C ASN A 92 -20.56 -1.73 -0.24
N ALA A 93 -20.42 -2.80 0.54
CA ALA A 93 -21.44 -3.23 1.50
C ALA A 93 -21.71 -2.16 2.59
N GLU A 94 -20.69 -1.37 2.95
CA GLU A 94 -20.74 -0.28 3.93
C GLU A 94 -21.25 1.04 3.33
N LYS A 95 -21.70 1.03 2.07
CA LYS A 95 -22.23 2.18 1.33
C LYS A 95 -21.19 3.23 0.93
N PHE A 96 -19.91 2.90 0.97
CA PHE A 96 -18.86 3.75 0.41
C PHE A 96 -18.75 3.56 -1.11
N PRO A 97 -18.73 4.67 -1.89
CA PRO A 97 -18.43 4.60 -3.31
C PRO A 97 -16.97 4.19 -3.54
N GLY A 98 -16.76 3.45 -4.62
CA GLY A 98 -15.45 3.01 -5.04
C GLY A 98 -15.36 2.83 -6.54
N VAL A 99 -14.15 2.54 -6.98
CA VAL A 99 -13.82 2.23 -8.36
C VAL A 99 -12.69 1.21 -8.37
N TRP A 100 -12.78 0.24 -9.26
CA TRP A 100 -11.63 -0.60 -9.56
C TRP A 100 -11.25 -0.43 -11.02
N ALA A 101 -9.95 -0.54 -11.30
CA ALA A 101 -9.37 -0.56 -12.62
C ALA A 101 -8.35 -1.70 -12.70
N GLU A 102 -8.45 -2.50 -13.75
CA GLU A 102 -7.56 -3.61 -14.04
C GLU A 102 -6.58 -3.21 -15.14
N PHE A 103 -5.32 -3.53 -14.91
CA PHE A 103 -4.20 -3.23 -15.76
C PHE A 103 -3.42 -4.50 -16.07
N THR A 104 -2.87 -4.56 -17.28
CA THR A 104 -2.02 -5.68 -17.72
C THR A 104 -0.64 -5.19 -18.16
N LYS A 105 0.35 -6.06 -17.99
CA LYS A 105 1.72 -5.88 -18.49
C LYS A 105 2.29 -7.24 -18.87
N GLY A 106 2.23 -7.58 -20.15
CA GLY A 106 2.48 -8.95 -20.59
C GLY A 106 1.42 -9.90 -20.01
N GLU A 107 1.87 -10.92 -19.28
CA GLU A 107 0.99 -11.88 -18.60
C GLU A 107 0.63 -11.45 -17.16
N ASP A 108 1.24 -10.37 -16.66
CA ASP A 108 0.97 -9.86 -15.31
C ASP A 108 -0.34 -9.07 -15.28
N ILE A 109 -1.06 -9.20 -14.16
CA ILE A 109 -2.30 -8.48 -13.89
C ILE A 109 -2.13 -7.66 -12.61
N CYS A 110 -2.55 -6.40 -12.65
CA CYS A 110 -2.66 -5.51 -11.51
C CYS A 110 -4.08 -4.95 -11.46
N ARG A 111 -4.82 -5.23 -10.40
CA ARG A 111 -6.08 -4.57 -10.10
C ARG A 111 -5.85 -3.52 -9.01
N LEU A 112 -6.11 -2.27 -9.37
CA LEU A 112 -6.25 -1.16 -8.44
C LEU A 112 -7.72 -1.09 -7.99
N THR A 113 -7.96 -1.05 -6.68
CA THR A 113 -9.26 -0.75 -6.11
C THR A 113 -9.13 0.48 -5.21
N VAL A 114 -9.95 1.49 -5.43
CA VAL A 114 -9.99 2.73 -4.67
C VAL A 114 -11.37 2.87 -4.06
N ILE A 115 -11.47 3.01 -2.74
CA ILE A 115 -12.74 3.07 -2.02
C ILE A 115 -12.70 4.28 -1.10
N GLU A 116 -13.76 5.09 -1.11
CA GLU A 116 -13.92 6.15 -0.12
C GLU A 116 -13.96 5.54 1.30
N GLY A 117 -13.40 6.24 2.27
CA GLY A 117 -13.45 5.85 3.67
C GLY A 117 -13.65 7.05 4.57
N THR A 118 -14.05 6.79 5.82
CA THR A 118 -14.23 7.83 6.83
C THR A 118 -12.88 8.41 7.24
N GLY A 119 -12.50 9.54 6.65
CA GLY A 119 -11.28 10.29 6.97
C GLY A 119 -10.11 10.06 6.01
N ALA A 120 -10.08 8.94 5.27
CA ALA A 120 -9.09 8.66 4.24
C ALA A 120 -9.66 7.72 3.16
N THR A 121 -9.19 7.89 1.94
CA THR A 121 -9.47 6.98 0.82
C THR A 121 -8.57 5.76 0.92
N HIS A 122 -9.16 4.58 0.79
CA HIS A 122 -8.50 3.30 0.81
C HIS A 122 -8.07 2.89 -0.60
N VAL A 123 -6.83 2.42 -0.73
CA VAL A 123 -6.24 2.01 -2.00
C VAL A 123 -5.65 0.61 -1.88
N ASP A 124 -6.04 -0.26 -2.79
CA ASP A 124 -5.64 -1.66 -2.82
C ASP A 124 -5.07 -2.01 -4.19
N TYR A 125 -3.81 -2.42 -4.23
CA TYR A 125 -3.24 -3.12 -5.38
C TYR A 125 -3.28 -4.62 -5.14
N THR A 126 -4.07 -5.31 -5.95
CA THR A 126 -4.05 -6.77 -6.05
C THR A 126 -3.29 -7.18 -7.31
N LEU A 127 -2.21 -7.91 -7.13
CA LEU A 127 -1.26 -8.29 -8.17
C LEU A 127 -1.25 -9.80 -8.37
N ALA A 128 -1.12 -10.22 -9.62
CA ALA A 128 -0.81 -11.59 -10.01
C ALA A 128 0.28 -11.56 -11.08
N ARG A 129 1.40 -12.24 -10.81
CA ARG A 129 2.53 -12.36 -11.73
C ARG A 129 2.83 -13.78 -12.09
N VAL A 130 3.11 -14.00 -13.36
CA VAL A 130 3.60 -15.30 -13.83
C VAL A 130 5.10 -15.37 -13.51
N ASN A 131 5.49 -16.41 -12.78
CA ASN A 131 6.90 -16.63 -12.47
C ASN A 131 7.60 -17.22 -13.70
N PRO A 132 8.85 -16.84 -13.97
CA PRO A 132 9.62 -17.45 -15.04
C PRO A 132 9.78 -18.96 -14.78
N PRO A 133 9.87 -19.79 -15.84
CA PRO A 133 10.16 -21.21 -15.66
C PRO A 133 11.50 -21.39 -14.93
N SER A 134 11.48 -22.21 -13.88
CA SER A 134 12.63 -22.59 -13.06
C SER A 134 13.53 -23.61 -13.75
#